data_AF-A0A0P1EWK2-F1
#
_entry.id   AF-A0A0P1EWK2-F1
#
_cell.length_a   1.000
_cell.length_b   1.000
_cell.length_c   1.000
_cell.angle_alpha   90.00
_cell.angle_beta   90.00
_cell.angle_gamma   90.00
#
_symmetry.space_group_name_H-M   'P 1'
#
loop_
_entity.id
_entity.type
_entity.pdbx_description
1 polymer ?
#
loop_
_entity_poly.entity_id
_entity_poly.type
_entity_poly.pdbx_seq_one_letter_code
_entity_poly.pdbx_strand_id
1 'polypeptide(L)'
;MKRYGRPEVIVTDKLRSYGAAMKVIGNAERQETGRWLNNRAENSHLPFRRRERAMQRFRQMRCLQKFSAVHSSVHNHFNQERHLYSRVNFKLNRTAALAEWRQLCSA
;
A
#
# COMPACT_ATOMS: atom_id res chain seq x y z
N MET A 1 -4.32 15.39 -1.55
CA MET A 1 -2.90 15.65 -1.16
C MET A 1 -2.66 15.75 0.35
N LYS A 2 -3.69 15.77 1.22
CA LYS A 2 -3.53 16.02 2.67
C LYS A 2 -2.57 15.10 3.45
N ARG A 3 -2.34 13.85 3.01
CA ARG A 3 -1.51 12.87 3.74
C ARG A 3 -0.04 12.83 3.34
N TYR A 4 0.28 13.09 2.06
CA TYR A 4 1.62 12.88 1.50
C TYR A 4 2.19 14.14 0.83
N GLY A 5 1.59 15.30 1.08
CA GLY A 5 2.06 16.58 0.53
C GLY A 5 1.79 16.74 -0.97
N ARG A 6 2.60 17.60 -1.60
CA ARG A 6 2.45 18.03 -3.00
C ARG A 6 3.47 17.32 -3.92
N PRO A 7 3.11 16.19 -4.58
CA PRO A 7 4.06 15.39 -5.36
C PRO A 7 4.44 16.09 -6.66
N GLU A 8 5.72 16.20 -7.00
CA GLU A 8 6.19 16.81 -8.27
C GLU A 8 5.60 16.13 -9.51
N VAL A 9 5.56 14.80 -9.47
CA VAL A 9 5.06 13.94 -10.54
C VAL A 9 4.05 12.94 -9.97
N ILE A 10 2.99 12.66 -10.73
CA ILE A 10 1.98 11.64 -10.44
C ILE A 10 1.94 10.68 -11.62
N VAL A 11 2.44 9.46 -11.39
CA VAL A 11 2.39 8.40 -12.38
C VAL A 11 1.04 7.69 -12.33
N THR A 12 0.35 7.61 -13.47
CA THR A 12 -0.92 6.88 -13.60
C THR A 12 -0.85 5.87 -14.75
N ASP A 13 -1.90 5.06 -14.88
CA ASP A 13 -2.13 4.34 -16.14
C ASP A 13 -2.61 5.28 -17.26
N LYS A 14 -2.89 4.71 -18.44
CA LYS A 14 -3.32 5.45 -19.64
C LYS A 14 -4.85 5.55 -19.78
N LEU A 15 -5.63 5.23 -18.76
CA LEU A 15 -7.09 5.34 -18.81
C LEU A 15 -7.53 6.80 -18.82
N ARG A 16 -8.56 7.11 -19.63
CA ARG A 16 -9.09 8.47 -19.79
C ARG A 16 -9.62 9.08 -18.48
N SER A 17 -10.04 8.24 -17.54
CA SER A 17 -10.53 8.64 -16.22
C SER A 17 -9.49 9.42 -15.41
N TYR A 18 -8.20 9.06 -15.51
CA TYR A 18 -7.14 9.78 -14.78
C TYR A 18 -6.96 11.19 -15.32
N GLY A 19 -6.87 11.36 -16.64
CA GLY A 19 -6.75 12.69 -17.24
C GLY A 19 -7.93 13.60 -16.88
N ALA A 20 -9.16 13.04 -16.86
CA ALA A 20 -10.34 13.78 -16.41
C ALA A 20 -10.25 14.17 -14.92
N ALA A 21 -9.89 13.23 -14.05
CA ALA A 21 -9.75 13.49 -12.62
C ALA A 21 -8.65 14.51 -12.30
N MET A 22 -7.49 14.42 -12.97
CA MET A 22 -6.37 15.33 -12.77
C MET A 22 -6.70 16.76 -13.19
N LYS A 23 -7.52 16.95 -14.23
CA LYS A 23 -8.04 18.28 -14.60
C LYS A 23 -8.95 18.86 -13.53
N VAL A 24 -9.86 18.05 -12.97
CA VAL A 24 -10.75 18.47 -11.87
C VAL A 24 -9.95 18.84 -10.62
N ILE A 25 -8.86 18.11 -10.34
CA ILE A 25 -7.97 18.38 -9.20
C ILE A 25 -7.07 19.61 -9.46
N GLY A 26 -6.85 19.99 -10.72
CA GLY A 26 -5.97 21.10 -11.11
C GLY A 26 -4.48 20.76 -11.07
N ASN A 27 -4.11 19.50 -11.36
CA ASN A 27 -2.73 19.01 -11.35
C ASN A 27 -2.38 18.19 -12.61
N ALA A 28 -3.10 18.40 -13.70
CA ALA A 28 -2.95 17.65 -14.95
C ALA A 28 -1.52 17.73 -15.52
N GLU A 29 -0.83 18.84 -15.31
CA GLU A 29 0.56 19.08 -15.74
C GLU A 29 1.58 18.15 -15.07
N ARG A 30 1.20 17.51 -13.96
CA ARG A 30 2.06 16.62 -13.17
C ARG A 30 1.86 15.15 -13.53
N GLN A 31 0.96 14.85 -14.46
CA GLN A 31 0.69 13.48 -14.86
C GLN A 31 1.83 12.95 -15.73
N GLU A 32 2.44 11.86 -15.31
CA GLU A 32 3.32 11.07 -16.16
C GLU A 32 2.67 9.73 -16.49
N THR A 33 2.82 9.32 -17.75
CA THR A 33 2.41 7.99 -18.20
C THR A 33 3.51 7.40 -19.06
N GLY A 34 3.67 6.09 -18.98
CA GLY A 34 4.74 5.41 -19.68
C GLY A 34 4.66 3.92 -19.45
N ARG A 35 5.32 3.16 -20.32
CA ARG A 35 5.43 1.72 -20.14
C ARG A 35 6.25 1.48 -18.86
N TRP A 36 5.78 0.59 -17.98
CA TRP A 36 6.45 0.20 -16.72
C TRP A 36 6.51 1.27 -15.62
N LEU A 37 6.13 2.54 -15.87
CA LEU A 37 6.23 3.59 -14.85
C LEU A 37 5.30 3.32 -13.65
N ASN A 38 4.11 2.77 -13.87
CA ASN A 38 3.15 2.45 -12.81
C ASN A 38 3.45 1.13 -12.09
N ASN A 39 4.53 0.41 -12.44
CA ASN A 39 4.83 -0.91 -11.86
C ASN A 39 4.97 -0.89 -10.35
N ARG A 40 5.53 0.18 -9.79
CA ARG A 40 5.66 0.31 -8.34
C ARG A 40 4.28 0.36 -7.67
N ALA A 41 3.35 1.12 -8.25
CA ALA A 41 1.98 1.18 -7.77
C ALA A 41 1.29 -0.18 -7.92
N GLU A 42 1.43 -0.84 -9.07
CA GLU A 42 0.83 -2.17 -9.30
C GLU A 42 1.37 -3.24 -8.36
N ASN A 43 2.69 -3.28 -8.16
CA ASN A 43 3.33 -4.22 -7.24
C ASN A 43 2.92 -3.96 -5.78
N SER A 44 2.65 -2.71 -5.41
CA SER A 44 2.17 -2.37 -4.06
C SER A 44 0.80 -2.98 -3.74
N HIS A 45 -0.01 -3.32 -4.75
CA HIS A 45 -1.29 -4.00 -4.56
C HIS A 45 -1.14 -5.51 -4.28
N LEU A 46 0.00 -6.12 -4.60
CA LEU A 46 0.15 -7.58 -4.52
C LEU A 46 -0.02 -8.13 -3.09
N PRO A 47 0.57 -7.54 -2.02
CA PRO A 47 0.37 -8.04 -0.66
C PRO A 47 -1.09 -7.98 -0.21
N PHE A 48 -1.80 -6.90 -0.58
CA PHE A 48 -3.23 -6.75 -0.31
C PHE A 48 -4.04 -7.84 -1.02
N ARG A 49 -3.87 -7.99 -2.34
CA ARG A 49 -4.61 -8.99 -3.13
C ARG A 49 -4.32 -10.42 -2.68
N ARG A 50 -3.07 -10.74 -2.31
CA ARG A 50 -2.72 -12.06 -1.76
C ARG A 50 -3.48 -12.35 -0.47
N ARG A 51 -3.55 -11.37 0.44
CA ARG A 51 -4.27 -11.52 1.71
C ARG A 51 -5.78 -11.62 1.51
N GLU A 52 -6.35 -10.76 0.66
CA GLU A 52 -7.78 -10.82 0.29
C GLU A 52 -8.16 -12.20 -0.27
N ARG A 53 -7.37 -12.75 -1.20
CA ARG A 53 -7.63 -14.08 -1.78
C ARG A 53 -7.52 -15.19 -0.74
N ALA A 54 -6.52 -15.14 0.14
CA ALA A 54 -6.40 -16.09 1.24
C ALA A 54 -7.60 -16.04 2.21
N MET A 55 -8.27 -14.89 2.31
CA MET A 55 -9.48 -14.69 3.10
C MET A 55 -10.77 -15.04 2.33
N GLN A 56 -10.67 -15.68 1.15
CA GLN A 56 -11.79 -16.01 0.26
C GLN A 56 -12.63 -14.79 -0.19
N ARG A 57 -11.99 -13.61 -0.28
CA ARG A 57 -12.61 -12.32 -0.60
C ARG A 57 -13.62 -11.86 0.46
N PHE A 58 -14.01 -10.59 0.37
CA PHE A 58 -14.95 -10.00 1.32
C PHE A 58 -16.39 -10.10 0.79
N ARG A 59 -17.30 -10.67 1.60
CA ARG A 59 -18.74 -10.71 1.31
C ARG A 59 -19.43 -9.35 1.54
N GLN A 60 -18.92 -8.56 2.48
CA GLN A 60 -19.51 -7.27 2.86
C GLN A 60 -18.51 -6.12 2.65
N MET A 61 -19.00 -5.01 2.09
CA MET A 61 -18.18 -3.82 1.84
C MET A 61 -17.61 -3.21 3.12
N ARG A 62 -18.37 -3.23 4.23
CA ARG A 62 -17.91 -2.73 5.53
C ARG A 62 -16.66 -3.48 6.02
N CYS A 63 -16.58 -4.79 5.81
CA CYS A 63 -15.42 -5.59 6.19
C CYS A 63 -14.19 -5.25 5.33
N LEU A 64 -14.39 -5.08 4.02
CA LEU A 64 -13.34 -4.63 3.11
C LEU A 64 -12.78 -3.26 3.53
N GLN A 65 -13.65 -2.30 3.87
CA GLN A 65 -13.23 -0.96 4.31
C GLN A 65 -12.39 -1.01 5.60
N LYS A 66 -12.86 -1.78 6.60
CA LYS A 66 -12.12 -1.98 7.86
C LYS A 66 -10.75 -2.62 7.59
N PHE A 67 -10.71 -3.63 6.74
CA PHE A 67 -9.47 -4.30 6.35
C PHE A 67 -8.51 -3.35 5.61
N SER A 68 -8.99 -2.64 4.59
CA SER A 68 -8.16 -1.74 3.79
C SER A 68 -7.60 -0.56 4.58
N ALA A 69 -8.32 -0.12 5.62
CA ALA A 69 -7.86 0.96 6.49
C ALA A 69 -6.59 0.61 7.29
N VAL A 70 -6.41 -0.66 7.65
CA VAL A 70 -5.32 -1.10 8.54
C VAL A 70 -4.26 -1.97 7.85
N HIS A 71 -4.61 -2.63 6.74
CA HIS A 71 -3.75 -3.65 6.11
C HIS A 71 -2.35 -3.15 5.77
N SER A 72 -2.21 -1.94 5.22
CA SER A 72 -0.90 -1.40 4.85
C SER A 72 -0.01 -1.15 6.07
N SER A 73 -0.55 -0.59 7.16
CA SER A 73 0.19 -0.38 8.41
C SER A 73 0.66 -1.71 9.00
N VAL A 74 -0.23 -2.71 9.08
CA VAL A 74 0.12 -4.04 9.58
C VAL A 74 1.17 -4.70 8.67
N HIS A 75 0.96 -4.68 7.36
CA HIS A 75 1.90 -5.28 6.42
C HIS A 75 3.29 -4.67 6.51
N ASN A 76 3.38 -3.34 6.59
CA ASN A 76 4.65 -2.62 6.67
C ASN A 76 5.37 -2.91 8.00
N HIS A 77 4.66 -2.96 9.13
CA HIS A 77 5.26 -3.29 10.43
C HIS A 77 6.03 -4.61 10.41
N PHE A 78 5.43 -5.66 9.83
CA PHE A 78 6.06 -6.98 9.75
C PHE A 78 7.08 -7.14 8.61
N ASN A 79 7.19 -6.16 7.70
CA ASN A 79 8.05 -6.23 6.52
C ASN A 79 8.96 -5.00 6.36
N GLN A 80 9.18 -4.25 7.45
CA GLN A 80 9.97 -3.03 7.45
C GLN A 80 11.35 -3.30 6.86
N GLU A 81 11.68 -2.53 5.82
CA GLU A 81 13.00 -2.52 5.20
C GLU A 81 13.53 -3.91 4.81
N ARG A 82 12.63 -4.82 4.43
CA ARG A 82 12.97 -6.22 4.10
C ARG A 82 14.14 -6.36 3.12
N HIS A 83 14.29 -5.42 2.18
CA HIS A 83 15.33 -5.45 1.16
C HIS A 83 16.67 -4.86 1.62
N LEU A 84 16.71 -4.15 2.75
CA LEU A 84 17.92 -3.55 3.32
C LEU A 84 18.59 -4.46 4.35
N TYR A 85 17.83 -5.29 5.05
CA TYR A 85 18.35 -6.16 6.10
C TYR A 85 18.75 -7.55 5.62
N SER A 86 19.81 -8.08 6.22
CA SER A 86 20.17 -9.50 6.11
C SER A 86 19.02 -10.38 6.59
N ARG A 87 18.99 -11.65 6.14
CA ARG A 87 17.93 -12.59 6.53
C ARG A 87 17.85 -12.79 8.05
N VAL A 88 18.98 -12.75 8.75
CA VAL A 88 19.05 -12.91 10.21
C VAL A 88 18.42 -11.70 10.89
N ASN A 89 18.85 -10.49 10.53
CA ASN A 89 18.32 -9.26 11.11
C ASN A 89 16.82 -9.09 10.81
N PHE A 90 16.39 -9.42 9.59
CA PHE A 90 14.97 -9.39 9.24
C PHE A 90 14.13 -10.32 10.12
N LYS A 91 14.62 -11.52 10.45
CA LYS A 91 13.92 -12.42 11.37
C LYS A 91 13.83 -11.85 12.77
N LEU A 92 14.91 -11.23 13.28
CA LEU A 92 14.90 -10.57 14.59
C LEU A 92 13.86 -9.44 14.64
N ASN A 93 13.86 -8.55 13.63
CA ASN A 93 12.88 -7.46 13.53
C ASN A 93 11.45 -7.99 13.47
N ARG A 94 11.21 -9.07 12.73
CA ARG A 94 9.88 -9.68 12.63
C ARG A 94 9.43 -10.32 13.94
N THR A 95 10.35 -10.88 14.73
CA THR A 95 10.05 -11.40 16.07
C THR A 95 9.71 -10.25 17.03
N ALA A 96 10.46 -9.15 16.99
CA ALA A 96 10.16 -7.95 17.78
C ALA A 96 8.79 -7.37 17.42
N ALA A 97 8.50 -7.20 16.13
CA ALA A 97 7.20 -6.74 15.63
C ALA A 97 6.03 -7.63 16.11
N LEU A 98 6.24 -8.95 16.19
CA LEU A 98 5.24 -9.87 16.73
C LEU A 98 5.03 -9.71 18.23
N ALA A 99 6.10 -9.47 18.99
CA ALA A 99 6.02 -9.23 20.43
C ALA A 99 5.21 -7.96 20.73
N GLU A 100 5.53 -6.86 20.05
CA GLU A 100 4.78 -5.59 20.14
C GLU A 100 3.32 -5.77 19.76
N TRP A 101 3.05 -6.49 18.65
CA TRP A 101 1.68 -6.76 18.22
C TRP A 101 0.87 -7.52 19.28
N ARG A 102 1.48 -8.52 19.93
CA ARG A 102 0.83 -9.27 21.01
C ARG A 102 0.52 -8.40 22.21
N GLN A 103 1.43 -7.50 22.58
CA GLN A 103 1.22 -6.55 23.68
C GLN A 103 0.03 -5.63 23.40
N LEU A 104 -0.09 -5.13 22.16
CA LEU A 104 -1.24 -4.31 21.74
C LEU A 104 -2.56 -5.08 21.77
N CYS A 105 -2.56 -6.38 21.48
CA CYS A 105 -3.76 -7.20 21.52
C CYS A 105 -4.15 -7.68 22.93
N SER A 106 -3.23 -7.65 23.89
CA SER A 106 -3.49 -8.03 25.29
C SER A 106 -3.88 -6.84 26.18
N ALA A 107 -3.75 -5.62 25.67
CA ALA A 107 -4.21 -4.39 26.31
C ALA A 107 -5.70 -4.15 26.01
#